data_AF-A0A8J4PK44-F1
#
_entry.id   AF-A0A8J4PK44-F1
#
_cell.length_a   1.000
_cell.length_b   1.000
_cell.length_c   1.000
_cell.angle_alpha   90.00
_cell.angle_beta   90.00
_cell.angle_gamma   90.00
#
_symmetry.space_group_name_H-M   'P 1'
#
loop_
_entity.id
_entity.type
_entity.pdbx_description
1 polymer ?
#
loop_
_entity_poly.entity_id
_entity_poly.type
_entity_poly.pdbx_seq_one_letter_code
_entity_poly.pdbx_strand_id
1 'polypeptide(L)'
;VKLQVDDHSLYGRFIKRGIIDGRISLITNDLFSNLDQSNQFNNIQSYIGINIRSYRRLVQLDPDFSVLIDQRPAQDSNNPLCSKSKRKLSTAQLAGIIIGCVAFAAVIIGSISFVIYKKKKQNTFNKKFEQKLSRMGG
;
A
#
# COMPACT_ATOMS: atom_id res chain seq x y z
N VAL A 1 -25.08 2.80 -11.74
CA VAL A 1 -23.68 3.20 -11.49
C VAL A 1 -23.00 2.09 -10.71
N LYS A 2 -21.75 1.76 -11.04
CA LYS A 2 -20.92 0.83 -10.25
C LYS A 2 -19.81 1.64 -9.58
N LEU A 3 -19.72 1.59 -8.26
CA LEU A 3 -18.65 2.16 -7.47
C LEU A 3 -17.91 1.02 -6.79
N GLN A 4 -16.59 0.91 -7.00
CA GLN A 4 -15.80 -0.22 -6.50
C GLN A 4 -14.79 0.26 -5.46
N VAL A 5 -14.82 -0.34 -4.28
CA VAL A 5 -13.93 -0.07 -3.15
C VAL A 5 -13.40 -1.42 -2.65
N ASP A 6 -12.10 -1.64 -2.71
CA ASP A 6 -11.46 -2.93 -2.39
C ASP A 6 -12.14 -4.10 -3.14
N ASP A 7 -12.75 -5.01 -2.39
CA ASP A 7 -13.44 -6.22 -2.88
C ASP A 7 -14.98 -6.03 -2.90
N HIS A 8 -15.45 -4.78 -2.74
CA HIS A 8 -16.87 -4.47 -2.68
C HIS A 8 -17.26 -3.58 -3.86
N SER A 9 -18.31 -3.98 -4.57
CA SER A 9 -18.91 -3.23 -5.66
C SER A 9 -20.29 -2.73 -5.24
N LEU A 10 -20.44 -1.43 -5.04
CA LEU A 10 -21.72 -0.79 -4.80
C LEU A 10 -22.40 -0.53 -6.15
N TYR A 11 -23.57 -1.11 -6.35
CA TYR A 11 -24.39 -0.91 -7.54
C TYR A 11 -25.66 -0.13 -7.19
N GLY A 12 -25.70 1.13 -7.62
CA GLY A 12 -26.91 1.96 -7.54
C GLY A 12 -27.67 1.94 -8.86
N ARG A 13 -29.01 1.84 -8.79
CA ARG A 13 -29.89 2.09 -9.95
C ARG A 13 -30.35 3.54 -9.94
N PHE A 14 -30.38 4.15 -11.13
CA PHE A 14 -30.91 5.50 -11.28
C PHE A 14 -32.44 5.51 -11.16
N ILE A 15 -32.97 6.51 -10.46
CA ILE A 15 -34.41 6.70 -10.29
C ILE A 15 -35.00 7.18 -11.62
N LYS A 16 -35.80 6.34 -12.28
CA LYS A 16 -36.41 6.69 -13.58
C LYS A 16 -37.82 7.25 -13.44
N ARG A 17 -38.46 7.05 -12.28
CA ARG A 17 -39.85 7.42 -12.00
C ARG A 17 -39.97 7.83 -10.54
N GLY A 18 -40.86 8.78 -10.29
CA GLY A 18 -41.24 9.18 -8.94
C GLY A 18 -42.71 9.60 -8.92
N ILE A 19 -43.24 9.78 -7.71
CA ILE A 19 -44.59 10.29 -7.51
C ILE A 19 -44.48 11.79 -7.34
N ILE A 20 -44.98 12.53 -8.33
CA ILE A 20 -44.99 14.00 -8.34
C ILE A 20 -46.45 14.43 -8.20
N ASP A 21 -46.76 15.10 -7.09
CA ASP A 21 -48.12 15.57 -6.78
C ASP A 21 -49.20 14.47 -6.91
N GLY A 22 -48.86 13.25 -6.51
CA GLY A 22 -49.74 12.09 -6.58
C GLY A 22 -49.80 11.37 -7.93
N ARG A 23 -49.01 11.80 -8.93
CA ARG A 23 -48.93 11.15 -10.25
C ARG A 23 -47.55 10.56 -10.52
N ILE A 24 -47.51 9.36 -11.09
CA ILE A 24 -46.26 8.74 -11.53
C ILE A 24 -45.74 9.53 -12.74
N SER A 25 -44.54 10.09 -12.60
CA SER A 25 -43.89 10.89 -13.62
C SER A 25 -42.47 10.40 -13.90
N LEU A 26 -42.00 10.61 -15.12
CA LEU A 26 -40.64 10.28 -15.54
C LEU A 26 -39.64 11.29 -14.98
N ILE A 27 -38.47 10.79 -14.62
CA ILE A 27 -37.36 11.56 -14.03
C ILE A 27 -36.11 11.33 -14.86
N THR A 28 -35.36 12.40 -15.09
CA THR A 28 -34.08 12.38 -15.80
C THR A 28 -32.93 12.51 -14.81
N ASN A 29 -31.80 11.84 -15.07
CA ASN A 29 -30.64 11.88 -14.19
C ASN A 29 -29.41 12.25 -15.00
N ASP A 30 -28.55 13.09 -14.42
CA ASP A 30 -27.25 13.46 -14.98
C ASP A 30 -26.15 12.97 -14.04
N LEU A 31 -25.07 12.44 -14.63
CA LEU A 31 -23.91 11.99 -13.88
C LEU A 31 -22.83 13.07 -13.96
N PHE A 32 -22.43 13.62 -12.82
CA PHE A 32 -21.33 14.56 -12.75
C PHE A 32 -20.05 13.78 -12.42
N SER A 33 -19.19 13.59 -13.43
CA SER A 33 -17.92 12.87 -13.29
C SER A 33 -16.78 13.73 -12.72
N ASN A 34 -16.95 15.06 -12.66
CA ASN A 34 -15.86 16.02 -12.46
C ASN A 34 -16.16 17.11 -11.42
N LEU A 35 -16.93 16.83 -10.38
CA LEU A 35 -17.01 17.74 -9.22
C LEU A 35 -15.76 17.47 -8.36
N ASP A 36 -14.75 18.30 -8.58
CA ASP A 36 -13.48 18.40 -7.86
C ASP A 36 -12.96 17.09 -7.28
N GLN A 37 -12.19 16.35 -8.09
CA GLN A 37 -11.17 15.44 -7.59
C GLN A 37 -10.08 16.26 -6.87
N SER A 38 -10.39 16.84 -5.71
CA SER A 38 -9.38 17.34 -4.79
C SER A 38 -8.68 16.15 -4.17
N ASN A 39 -7.83 15.45 -4.94
CA ASN A 39 -6.77 14.50 -4.57
C ASN A 39 -6.85 13.84 -3.17
N GLN A 40 -8.03 13.43 -2.72
CA GLN A 40 -8.20 12.66 -1.50
C GLN A 40 -8.26 11.21 -1.95
N PHE A 41 -7.07 10.61 -2.00
CA PHE A 41 -6.77 9.23 -2.39
C PHE A 41 -7.60 8.15 -1.67
N ASN A 42 -8.49 8.50 -0.73
CA ASN A 42 -9.23 7.60 0.12
C ASN A 42 -10.76 7.78 0.07
N ASN A 43 -11.30 8.66 -0.78
CA ASN A 43 -12.74 8.92 -0.84
C ASN A 43 -13.23 8.90 -2.30
N ILE A 44 -14.03 7.89 -2.66
CA ILE A 44 -14.67 7.81 -3.97
C ILE A 44 -16.09 8.33 -3.81
N GLN A 45 -16.36 9.50 -4.37
CA GLN A 45 -17.69 10.12 -4.38
C GLN A 45 -18.18 10.24 -5.82
N SER A 46 -19.45 9.93 -6.03
CA SER A 46 -20.11 10.08 -7.33
C SER A 46 -21.34 10.94 -7.13
N TYR A 47 -21.42 12.05 -7.86
CA TYR A 47 -22.53 12.98 -7.79
C TYR A 47 -23.51 12.71 -8.92
N ILE A 48 -24.78 12.53 -8.56
CA ILE A 48 -25.87 12.26 -9.49
C ILE A 48 -26.90 13.38 -9.32
N GLY A 49 -27.13 14.14 -10.39
CA GLY A 49 -28.21 15.11 -10.45
C GLY A 49 -29.52 14.41 -10.81
N ILE A 50 -30.57 14.65 -10.02
CA ILE A 50 -31.92 14.17 -10.30
C ILE A 50 -32.75 15.35 -10.77
N ASN A 51 -33.08 15.39 -12.06
CA ASN A 51 -33.78 16.49 -12.70
C ASN A 51 -35.28 16.22 -12.76
N ILE A 52 -36.05 17.07 -12.07
CA ILE A 52 -37.50 17.05 -12.03
C ILE A 52 -38.00 18.36 -12.65
N ARG A 53 -38.77 18.28 -13.75
CA ARG A 53 -39.15 19.47 -14.52
C ARG A 53 -40.04 20.46 -13.76
N SER A 54 -41.09 19.97 -13.09
CA SER A 54 -42.04 20.82 -12.37
C SER A 54 -42.79 19.98 -11.33
N TYR A 55 -42.94 20.53 -10.13
CA TYR A 55 -43.80 20.00 -9.06
C TYR A 55 -44.41 21.16 -8.29
N ARG A 56 -45.55 20.92 -7.64
CA ARG A 56 -46.30 21.97 -6.92
C ARG A 56 -46.27 21.79 -5.40
N ARG A 57 -46.33 20.55 -4.91
CA ARG A 57 -46.48 20.26 -3.48
C ARG A 57 -45.56 19.15 -2.99
N LEU A 58 -45.45 18.05 -3.73
CA LEU A 58 -44.75 16.86 -3.26
C LEU A 58 -44.01 16.15 -4.39
N VAL A 59 -42.79 15.70 -4.08
CA VAL A 59 -42.04 14.73 -4.87
C VAL A 59 -41.62 13.61 -3.93
N GLN A 60 -42.00 12.38 -4.26
CA GLN A 60 -41.57 11.18 -3.55
C GLN A 60 -40.74 10.29 -4.48
N LEU A 61 -39.53 9.97 -4.04
CA LEU A 61 -38.53 9.19 -4.76
C LEU A 61 -38.09 8.02 -3.88
N ASP A 62 -37.88 6.86 -4.48
CA ASP A 62 -37.42 5.65 -3.79
C ASP A 62 -36.13 5.13 -4.44
N PRO A 63 -34.95 5.52 -3.93
CA PRO A 63 -33.68 5.03 -4.45
C PRO A 63 -33.37 3.62 -3.95
N ASP A 64 -33.21 2.69 -4.89
CA ASP A 64 -32.69 1.35 -4.62
C ASP A 64 -31.16 1.30 -4.81
N PHE A 65 -30.43 0.91 -3.76
CA PHE A 65 -29.03 0.55 -3.83
C PHE A 65 -28.83 -0.94 -3.52
N SER A 66 -27.97 -1.60 -4.28
CA SER A 66 -27.56 -2.99 -4.05
C SER A 66 -26.06 -3.03 -3.82
N VAL A 67 -25.65 -3.63 -2.70
CA VAL A 67 -24.23 -3.90 -2.41
C VAL A 67 -23.90 -5.26 -2.99
N LEU A 68 -23.02 -5.30 -3.99
CA LEU A 68 -22.49 -6.54 -4.56
C LEU A 68 -21.11 -6.77 -3.96
N ILE A 69 -20.95 -7.84 -3.17
CA ILE A 69 -19.62 -8.27 -2.74
C ILE A 69 -18.99 -8.98 -3.94
N ASP A 70 -17.96 -8.37 -4.52
CA ASP A 70 -17.29 -8.94 -5.70
C ASP A 70 -16.17 -9.85 -5.18
N GLN A 71 -16.21 -11.14 -5.50
CA GLN A 71 -15.18 -12.09 -5.03
C GLN A 71 -13.83 -11.89 -5.74
N ARG A 72 -13.79 -11.02 -6.75
CA ARG A 72 -12.54 -10.65 -7.42
C ARG A 72 -12.01 -9.35 -6.81
N PRO A 73 -10.80 -9.38 -6.22
CA PRO A 73 -10.20 -8.17 -5.69
C PRO A 73 -10.02 -7.15 -6.81
N ALA A 74 -10.18 -5.86 -6.52
CA ALA A 74 -10.00 -4.76 -7.49
C ALA A 74 -8.60 -4.69 -8.15
N GLN A 75 -7.71 -5.64 -7.85
CA GLN A 75 -6.39 -5.77 -8.48
C GLN A 75 -6.44 -6.10 -9.98
N ASP A 76 -7.56 -6.64 -10.48
CA ASP A 76 -7.74 -6.98 -11.91
C ASP A 76 -8.37 -5.85 -12.76
N SER A 77 -8.71 -4.70 -12.15
CA SER A 77 -9.13 -3.51 -12.89
C SER A 77 -8.02 -2.46 -12.88
N ASN A 78 -7.84 -1.72 -13.97
CA ASN A 78 -6.71 -0.82 -14.21
C ASN A 78 -6.52 0.35 -13.21
N ASN A 79 -7.23 0.38 -12.08
CA ASN A 79 -7.04 1.43 -11.05
C ASN A 79 -7.69 1.08 -9.68
N PRO A 80 -7.14 0.14 -8.86
CA PRO A 80 -7.64 -0.06 -7.50
C PRO A 80 -7.22 1.10 -6.60
N LEU A 81 -8.15 2.05 -6.39
CA LEU A 81 -7.96 3.25 -5.57
C LEU A 81 -7.94 3.01 -4.05
N CYS A 82 -8.09 1.76 -3.61
CA CYS A 82 -7.79 1.37 -2.23
C CYS A 82 -6.75 0.24 -2.24
N SER A 83 -5.54 0.57 -2.68
CA SER A 83 -4.41 -0.26 -2.29
C SER A 83 -4.20 -0.01 -0.80
N LYS A 84 -4.61 -0.96 0.06
CA LYS A 84 -3.93 -1.14 1.35
C LYS A 84 -2.47 -1.42 1.01
N SER A 85 -1.71 -0.34 0.88
CA SER A 85 -0.26 -0.33 0.79
C SER A 85 0.26 -0.82 2.13
N LYS A 86 0.12 -2.12 2.39
CA LYS A 86 1.11 -2.84 3.17
C LYS A 86 2.35 -2.76 2.29
N ARG A 87 3.16 -1.70 2.48
CA ARG A 87 4.52 -1.59 1.93
C ARG A 87 5.31 -2.76 2.47
N LYS A 88 5.09 -3.94 1.88
CA LYS A 88 6.01 -5.05 1.99
C LYS A 88 7.13 -4.70 1.03
N LEU A 89 8.37 -4.72 1.54
CA LEU A 89 9.56 -4.62 0.69
C LEU A 89 9.42 -5.63 -0.44
N SER A 90 9.77 -5.22 -1.66
CA SER A 90 9.81 -6.13 -2.81
C SER A 90 10.73 -7.31 -2.47
N THR A 91 10.42 -8.50 -3.00
CA THR A 91 11.25 -9.69 -2.82
C THR A 91 12.71 -9.43 -3.20
N ALA A 92 12.94 -8.60 -4.23
CA ALA A 92 14.28 -8.15 -4.63
C ALA A 92 14.96 -7.28 -3.56
N GLN A 93 14.22 -6.38 -2.91
CA GLN A 93 14.75 -5.55 -1.82
C GLN A 93 15.08 -6.38 -0.58
N LEU A 94 14.20 -7.32 -0.22
CA LEU A 94 14.44 -8.25 0.87
C LEU A 94 15.70 -9.11 0.62
N ALA A 95 15.85 -9.63 -0.60
CA ALA A 95 17.03 -10.39 -1.00
C ALA A 95 18.31 -9.54 -0.90
N GLY A 96 18.27 -8.29 -1.37
CA GLY A 96 19.39 -7.36 -1.27
C GLY A 96 19.84 -7.11 0.17
N ILE A 97 18.90 -6.88 1.10
CA ILE A 97 19.19 -6.68 2.53
C ILE A 97 19.86 -7.91 3.13
N ILE A 98 19.30 -9.10 2.87
CA ILE A 98 19.83 -10.36 3.43
C ILE A 98 21.27 -10.59 2.95
N ILE A 99 21.50 -10.49 1.64
CA ILE A 99 22.83 -10.72 1.05
C ILE A 99 23.82 -9.67 1.57
N GLY A 100 23.40 -8.40 1.66
CA GLY A 100 24.24 -7.32 2.20
C GLY A 100 24.66 -7.56 3.65
N CYS A 101 23.74 -7.94 4.52
CA CYS A 101 24.03 -8.24 5.92
C CYS A 101 24.99 -9.43 6.09
N VAL A 102 24.77 -10.51 5.34
CA VAL A 102 25.62 -11.71 5.44
C VAL A 102 27.03 -11.43 4.95
N ALA A 103 27.18 -10.77 3.79
CA ALA A 103 28.49 -10.42 3.26
C ALA A 103 29.26 -9.47 4.19
N PHE A 104 28.58 -8.46 4.74
CA PHE A 104 29.18 -7.50 5.66
C PHE A 104 29.64 -8.17 6.97
N ALA A 105 28.81 -9.05 7.55
CA ALA A 105 29.17 -9.79 8.75
C ALA A 105 30.39 -10.69 8.55
N ALA A 106 30.48 -11.36 7.40
CA ALA A 106 31.64 -12.21 7.06
C ALA A 106 32.95 -11.41 7.00
N VAL A 107 32.92 -10.21 6.40
CA VAL A 107 34.10 -9.33 6.32
C VAL A 107 34.54 -8.84 7.71
N ILE A 108 33.59 -8.47 8.57
CA ILE A 108 33.90 -8.05 9.95
C ILE A 108 34.51 -9.20 10.75
N ILE A 109 33.91 -10.39 10.71
CA ILE A 109 34.41 -11.54 11.46
C ILE A 109 35.80 -11.95 10.96
N GLY A 110 36.00 -11.97 9.63
CA GLY A 110 37.29 -12.28 9.01
C GLY A 110 38.38 -11.29 9.40
N SER A 111 38.08 -9.99 9.36
CA SER A 111 39.03 -8.93 9.71
C SER A 111 39.40 -8.96 11.20
N ILE A 112 38.43 -9.11 12.10
CA ILE A 112 38.69 -9.26 13.54
C ILE A 112 39.57 -10.50 13.81
N SER A 113 39.21 -11.64 13.22
CA SER A 113 39.95 -12.89 13.39
C SER A 113 41.40 -12.76 12.91
N PHE A 114 41.61 -12.11 11.76
CA PHE A 114 42.93 -11.85 11.21
C PHE A 114 43.79 -10.95 12.12
N VAL A 115 43.21 -9.86 12.64
CA VAL A 115 43.91 -8.95 13.56
C VAL A 115 44.33 -9.67 14.84
N ILE A 116 43.43 -10.46 15.44
CA ILE A 116 43.73 -11.25 16.64
C ILE A 116 44.85 -12.26 16.37
N TYR A 117 44.77 -13.00 15.26
CA TYR A 117 45.81 -13.96 14.88
C TYR A 117 47.18 -13.30 14.70
N LYS A 118 47.23 -12.16 13.99
CA LYS A 118 48.46 -11.40 13.77
C LYS A 118 49.05 -10.90 15.08
N LYS A 119 48.22 -10.35 15.98
CA LYS A 119 48.65 -9.85 17.30
C LYS A 119 49.19 -10.98 18.18
N LYS A 120 48.57 -12.16 18.17
CA LYS A 120 49.04 -13.33 18.93
C LYS A 120 50.38 -13.84 18.39
N LYS A 121 50.57 -13.87 17.06
CA LYS A 121 51.84 -14.27 16.43
C LYS A 121 52.97 -13.29 16.76
N GLN A 122 52.71 -11.98 16.66
CA GLN A 122 53.69 -10.95 17.04
C GLN A 122 54.07 -11.03 18.52
N ASN A 123 53.09 -11.16 19.43
CA ASN A 123 53.38 -11.26 20.85
C ASN A 123 54.19 -12.53 21.19
N THR A 124 53.92 -13.64 20.50
CA THR A 124 54.71 -14.88 20.66
C THR A 124 56.14 -14.71 20.14
N PHE A 125 56.33 -14.01 19.02
CA PHE A 125 57.66 -13.70 18.48
C PHE A 125 58.44 -12.79 19.43
N ASN A 126 57.82 -11.71 19.92
CA ASN A 126 58.46 -10.78 20.86
C ASN A 126 58.86 -11.46 22.16
N LYS A 127 57.99 -12.31 22.74
CA LYS A 127 58.33 -13.10 23.94
C LYS A 127 59.54 -14.02 23.71
N LYS A 128 59.63 -14.69 22.56
CA LYS A 128 60.78 -15.52 22.21
C LYS A 128 62.06 -14.70 22.01
N PHE A 129 61.93 -13.48 21.49
CA PHE A 129 63.05 -12.57 21.28
C PHE A 129 63.58 -12.02 22.61
N GLU A 130 62.69 -11.56 23.50
CA GLU A 130 63.04 -11.13 24.86
C GLU A 130 63.73 -12.24 25.65
N GLN A 131 63.20 -13.48 25.60
CA GLN A 131 63.83 -14.65 26.25
C GLN A 131 65.24 -14.96 25.72
N LYS A 132 65.55 -14.63 24.46
CA LYS A 132 66.91 -14.81 23.92
C LYS A 132 67.86 -13.72 24.39
N LEU A 133 67.41 -12.47 24.42
CA LEU A 133 68.21 -11.34 24.93
C LEU A 133 68.55 -11.51 26.41
N SER A 134 67.59 -11.93 27.23
CA SER A 134 67.81 -12.16 28.67
C SER A 134 68.80 -13.28 28.97
N ARG A 135 68.99 -14.24 28.04
CA ARG A 135 69.97 -15.34 28.19
C ARG A 135 71.37 -14.98 27.73
N MET A 136 71.55 -13.88 27.01
CA MET A 136 72.86 -13.42 26.53
C MET A 136 73.45 -12.29 27.38
N GLY A 137 72.64 -11.60 28.18
CA GLY A 137 73.06 -10.49 29.04
C GLY A 137 73.32 -10.86 30.51
N GLY A 138 73.40 -12.15 30.85
CA GLY A 138 73.68 -12.67 32.19
C GLY A 138 74.79 -13.71 32.18
#